data_AF-A0ABD2MGC8-F1
#
_entry.id   AF-A0ABD2MGC8-F1
#
_cell.length_a   1.000
_cell.length_b   1.000
_cell.length_c   1.000
_cell.angle_alpha   90.00
_cell.angle_beta   90.00
_cell.angle_gamma   90.00
#
_symmetry.space_group_name_H-M   'P 1'
#
loop_
_entity.id
_entity.type
_entity.pdbx_description
1 polymer ?
#
loop_
_entity_poly.entity_id
_entity_poly.type
_entity_poly.pdbx_seq_one_letter_code
_entity_poly.pdbx_strand_id
1 'polypeptide(L)'
;MEVVYVKIMFLRSKELYGVTYGNHFGDGDSKTFIAILRIPTVMNWQLSEVNAQKRMGIRLRNVKKTKKLSGKGKLKEALVKKLSSIMAYRFEEI
;
A
#
# COMPACT_ATOMS: atom_id res chain seq x y z
N MET A 1 -12.00 -5.07 10.86
CA MET A 1 -11.60 -6.29 11.59
C MET A 1 -10.09 -6.49 11.58
N GLU A 2 -9.43 -6.50 10.42
CA GLU A 2 -7.97 -6.67 10.28
C GLU A 2 -7.14 -5.77 11.22
N VAL A 3 -7.40 -4.46 11.24
CA VAL A 3 -6.70 -3.49 12.12
C VAL A 3 -6.74 -3.90 13.61
N VAL A 4 -7.88 -4.41 14.08
CA VAL A 4 -8.06 -4.77 15.49
C VAL A 4 -7.18 -5.97 15.83
N TYR A 5 -7.15 -6.98 14.98
CA TYR A 5 -6.31 -8.16 15.15
C TYR A 5 -4.82 -7.81 15.08
N VAL A 6 -4.39 -6.98 14.11
CA VAL A 6 -2.99 -6.52 14.00
C VAL A 6 -2.58 -5.75 15.25
N LYS A 7 -3.45 -4.87 15.76
CA LYS A 7 -3.21 -4.14 17.00
C LYS A 7 -3.03 -5.07 18.20
N ILE A 8 -3.91 -6.06 18.35
CA ILE A 8 -3.81 -7.07 19.43
C ILE A 8 -2.48 -7.83 19.31
N MET A 9 -2.09 -8.25 18.11
CA MET A 9 -0.82 -8.94 17.88
C MET A 9 0.38 -8.09 18.30
N PHE A 10 0.41 -6.82 17.91
CA PHE A 10 1.54 -5.93 18.18
C PHE A 10 1.67 -5.58 19.66
N LEU A 11 0.54 -5.36 20.34
CA LEU A 11 0.53 -5.12 21.77
C LEU A 11 0.97 -6.36 22.55
N ARG A 12 0.42 -7.54 22.19
CA ARG A 12 0.74 -8.81 22.84
C ARG A 12 2.21 -9.20 22.69
N SER A 13 2.81 -8.95 21.52
CA SER A 13 4.24 -9.17 21.28
C SER A 13 5.11 -8.34 22.22
N LYS A 14 4.77 -7.07 22.39
CA LYS A 14 5.50 -6.16 23.28
C LYS A 14 5.31 -6.54 24.75
N GLU A 15 4.10 -6.92 25.15
CA GLU A 15 3.76 -7.27 26.53
C GLU A 15 4.38 -8.61 26.97
N LEU A 16 4.29 -9.64 26.13
CA LEU A 16 4.78 -10.97 26.48
C LEU A 16 6.28 -11.16 26.26
N TYR A 17 6.85 -10.50 25.26
CA TYR A 17 8.22 -10.78 24.81
C TYR A 17 9.11 -9.53 24.77
N GLY A 18 8.59 -8.34 25.01
CA GLY A 18 9.36 -7.09 24.93
C GLY A 18 9.80 -6.70 23.52
N VAL A 19 9.31 -7.40 22.48
CA VAL A 19 9.73 -7.19 21.08
C VAL A 19 8.69 -6.40 20.29
N THR A 20 9.17 -5.63 19.31
CA THR A 20 8.34 -4.81 18.41
C THR A 20 8.55 -5.23 16.96
N TYR A 21 7.52 -5.04 16.14
CA TYR A 21 7.62 -5.33 14.70
C TYR A 21 8.33 -4.18 13.99
N GLY A 22 9.37 -4.53 13.23
CA GLY A 22 10.11 -3.58 12.39
C GLY A 22 9.43 -3.28 11.06
N ASN A 23 8.59 -4.20 10.55
CA ASN A 23 7.83 -4.06 9.30
C ASN A 23 6.51 -4.84 9.39
N HIS A 24 5.48 -4.38 8.67
CA HIS A 24 4.21 -5.10 8.50
C HIS A 24 3.83 -5.15 7.03
N PHE A 25 3.65 -6.38 6.52
CA PHE A 25 3.22 -6.63 5.15
C PHE A 25 1.76 -7.05 5.19
N GLY A 26 0.88 -6.16 4.73
CA GLY A 26 -0.55 -6.41 4.63
C GLY A 26 -1.11 -5.89 3.31
N ASP A 27 -2.18 -6.54 2.83
CA ASP A 27 -2.99 -6.13 1.67
C ASP A 27 -4.04 -5.06 2.05
N GLY A 28 -3.98 -4.58 3.30
CA GLY A 28 -4.91 -3.61 3.86
C GLY A 28 -5.15 -2.41 2.96
N ASP A 29 -6.41 -1.96 2.92
CA ASP A 29 -6.76 -0.70 2.26
C ASP A 29 -6.06 0.49 2.94
N SER A 30 -6.07 1.65 2.28
CA SER A 30 -5.36 2.84 2.76
C SER A 30 -5.79 3.27 4.17
N LYS A 31 -7.03 2.94 4.58
CA LYS A 31 -7.56 3.23 5.92
C LYS A 31 -6.95 2.30 6.97
N THR A 32 -6.83 1.01 6.64
CA THR A 32 -6.18 -0.01 7.46
C THR A 32 -4.71 0.38 7.71
N PHE A 33 -4.00 0.81 6.67
CA PHE A 33 -2.63 1.32 6.81
C PHE A 33 -2.50 2.51 7.77
N ILE A 34 -3.33 3.55 7.61
CA ILE A 34 -3.31 4.73 8.50
C ILE A 34 -3.63 4.34 9.94
N ALA A 35 -4.56 3.41 10.15
CA ALA A 35 -4.94 2.97 11.48
C ALA A 35 -3.82 2.20 12.18
N ILE A 36 -3.06 1.38 11.46
CA ILE A 36 -1.94 0.63 12.04
C ILE A 36 -0.71 1.54 12.26
N LEU A 37 -0.45 2.53 11.39
CA LEU A 37 0.58 3.56 11.61
C LEU A 37 0.40 4.36 12.90
N ARG A 38 -0.83 4.51 13.37
CA ARG A 38 -1.15 5.21 14.62
C ARG A 38 -0.92 4.36 15.88
N ILE A 39 -0.50 3.10 15.72
CA ILE A 39 -0.20 2.22 16.85
C ILE A 39 1.22 2.53 17.34
N PRO A 40 1.40 2.96 18.61
CA PRO A 40 2.68 3.44 19.13
C PRO A 40 3.83 2.42 19.15
N THR A 41 3.54 1.14 18.88
CA THR A 41 4.50 0.04 18.96
C THR A 41 5.15 -0.31 17.62
N VAL A 42 4.77 0.35 16.53
CA VAL A 42 5.31 0.09 15.18
C VAL A 42 6.43 1.07 14.90
N MET A 43 7.67 0.58 14.90
CA MET A 43 8.84 1.46 14.96
C MET A 43 9.22 2.06 13.61
N ASN A 44 8.83 1.44 12.50
CA ASN A 44 8.91 2.00 11.16
C ASN A 44 8.00 1.18 10.25
N TRP A 45 7.37 1.83 9.26
CA TRP A 45 6.62 1.11 8.24
C TRP A 45 7.20 1.46 6.88
N GLN A 46 7.84 0.48 6.23
CA GLN A 46 8.17 0.58 4.82
C GLN A 46 6.94 0.25 3.98
N LEU A 47 6.50 1.21 3.16
CA LEU A 47 5.29 1.13 2.34
C LEU A 47 5.22 -0.23 1.63
N SER A 48 4.22 -1.06 1.95
CA SER A 48 4.04 -2.33 1.24
C SER A 48 3.62 -2.09 -0.21
N GLU A 49 4.07 -2.99 -1.05
CA GLU A 49 3.77 -3.24 -2.47
C GLU A 49 2.34 -2.91 -2.93
N VAL A 50 1.34 -3.19 -2.10
CA VAL A 50 -0.08 -2.94 -2.42
C VAL A 50 -0.40 -1.43 -2.55
N ASN A 51 0.37 -0.58 -1.87
CA ASN A 51 0.29 0.86 -2.06
C ASN A 51 0.92 1.29 -3.39
N ALA A 52 1.91 0.57 -3.93
CA ALA A 52 2.59 0.94 -5.16
C ALA A 52 1.63 0.86 -6.37
N GLN A 53 0.87 -0.24 -6.49
CA GLN A 53 -0.14 -0.39 -7.54
C GLN A 53 -1.22 0.71 -7.45
N LYS A 54 -1.79 0.93 -6.25
CA LYS A 54 -2.82 1.97 -6.04
C LYS A 54 -2.28 3.37 -6.31
N ARG A 55 -1.08 3.70 -5.81
CA ARG A 55 -0.42 5.00 -6.05
C ARG A 55 -0.13 5.21 -7.53
N MET A 56 0.38 4.20 -8.23
CA MET A 56 0.65 4.27 -9.66
C MET A 56 -0.65 4.51 -10.43
N GLY A 57 -1.70 3.76 -10.14
CA GLY A 57 -3.01 3.95 -10.77
C GLY A 57 -3.58 5.35 -10.57
N ILE A 58 -3.48 5.91 -9.37
CA ILE A 58 -3.91 7.29 -9.07
C ILE A 58 -3.07 8.30 -9.86
N ARG A 59 -1.74 8.19 -9.84
CA ARG A 59 -0.84 9.09 -10.57
C ARG A 59 -1.11 9.08 -12.07
N LEU A 60 -1.24 7.88 -12.66
CA LEU A 60 -1.53 7.72 -14.08
C LEU A 60 -2.88 8.31 -14.47
N ARG A 61 -3.94 8.11 -13.65
CA ARG A 61 -5.25 8.74 -13.89
C ARG A 61 -5.21 10.26 -13.76
N ASN A 62 -4.45 10.78 -12.80
CA ASN A 62 -4.28 12.22 -12.64
C ASN A 62 -3.56 12.82 -13.85
N VAL A 63 -2.45 12.22 -14.30
CA VAL A 63 -1.74 12.65 -15.53
C VAL A 63 -2.65 12.53 -16.75
N LYS A 64 -3.44 11.46 -16.87
CA LYS A 64 -4.42 11.29 -17.94
C LYS A 64 -5.39 12.46 -18.03
N LYS A 65 -5.89 12.94 -16.88
CA LYS A 65 -6.79 14.10 -16.78
C LYS A 65 -6.07 15.41 -17.05
N THR A 66 -4.98 15.69 -16.34
CA THR A 66 -4.29 16.99 -16.38
C THR A 66 -3.59 17.26 -17.72
N LYS A 67 -3.07 16.21 -18.37
CA LYS A 67 -2.40 16.30 -19.67
C LYS A 67 -3.31 15.97 -20.86
N LYS A 68 -4.63 15.83 -20.65
CA LYS A 68 -5.61 15.51 -21.70
C LYS A 68 -5.18 14.31 -22.56
N LEU A 69 -4.74 13.23 -21.89
CA LEU A 69 -4.29 11.99 -22.53
C LEU A 69 -5.44 10.99 -22.75
N SER A 70 -6.68 11.47 -22.82
CA SER A 70 -7.82 10.70 -23.33
C SER A 70 -7.86 10.76 -24.86
N GLY A 71 -8.15 9.63 -25.51
CA GLY A 71 -8.31 9.55 -26.96
C GLY A 71 -7.61 8.35 -27.62
N LYS A 72 -7.83 8.20 -28.94
CA LYS A 72 -7.21 7.15 -29.76
C LYS A 72 -5.68 7.32 -29.72
N GLY A 73 -4.97 6.22 -29.46
CA GLY A 73 -3.50 6.22 -29.33
C GLY A 73 -2.93 6.73 -27.99
N LYS A 74 -3.77 7.11 -27.01
CA LYS A 74 -3.31 7.66 -25.73
C LYS A 74 -3.55 6.71 -24.54
N LEU A 75 -3.35 7.22 -23.32
CA LEU A 75 -3.40 6.47 -22.06
C LEU A 75 -4.82 5.94 -21.75
N LYS A 76 -5.09 4.70 -22.20
CA LYS A 76 -6.35 3.98 -21.94
C LYS A 76 -6.38 3.39 -20.54
N GLU A 77 -7.59 3.15 -20.02
CA GLU A 77 -7.76 2.57 -18.68
C GLU A 77 -7.16 1.16 -18.56
N ALA A 78 -7.26 0.36 -19.62
CA ALA A 78 -6.60 -0.95 -19.67
C ALA A 78 -5.07 -0.85 -19.52
N LEU A 79 -4.46 0.17 -20.11
CA LEU A 79 -3.02 0.40 -19.99
C LEU A 79 -2.64 0.87 -18.58
N VAL A 80 -3.46 1.73 -17.97
CA VAL A 80 -3.31 2.14 -16.57
C VAL A 80 -3.35 0.91 -15.64
N LYS A 81 -4.33 0.01 -15.84
CA LYS A 81 -4.44 -1.22 -15.04
C LYS A 81 -3.21 -2.11 -15.20
N LYS A 82 -2.74 -2.30 -16.44
CA LYS A 82 -1.53 -3.10 -16.74
C LYS A 82 -0.28 -2.50 -16.08
N LEU A 83 -0.02 -1.21 -16.29
CA LEU A 83 1.15 -0.51 -15.73
C LEU A 83 1.13 -0.48 -14.20
N SER A 84 -0.04 -0.29 -13.60
CA SER A 84 -0.18 -0.31 -12.14
C SER A 84 0.14 -1.70 -11.58
N SER A 85 -0.31 -2.76 -12.26
CA SER A 85 -0.10 -4.13 -11.80
C SER A 85 1.36 -4.57 -11.95
N ILE A 86 2.07 -4.15 -13.01
CA ILE A 86 3.52 -4.39 -13.16
C ILE A 86 4.31 -3.82 -11.97
N MET A 87 3.89 -2.67 -11.46
CA MET A 87 4.53 -2.05 -10.29
C MET A 87 4.16 -2.73 -8.96
N ALA A 88 3.18 -3.64 -8.93
CA ALA A 88 3.03 -4.56 -7.81
C ALA A 88 4.18 -5.57 -7.89
N TYR A 89 4.16 -6.43 -8.92
CA TYR A 89 5.13 -7.52 -9.11
C TYR A 89 6.62 -7.16 -9.04
N ARG A 90 7.01 -5.92 -9.37
CA ARG A 90 8.42 -5.49 -9.28
C ARG A 90 8.89 -5.25 -7.84
N PHE A 91 7.98 -5.12 -6.86
CA PHE A 91 8.33 -5.04 -5.44
C PHE A 91 8.41 -6.43 -4.80
N GLU A 92 7.72 -7.44 -5.34
CA GLU A 92 7.86 -8.87 -4.97
C GLU A 92 9.26 -9.45 -5.22
N GLU A 93 10.05 -8.86 -6.14
CA GLU A 93 11.39 -9.32 -6.53
C GLU A 93 12.55 -8.63 -5.78
N ILE A 94 12.29 -7.71 -4.85
CA ILE A 94 13.29 -6.96 -4.06
C ILE A 94 13.15 -7.30 -2.57
#